data_AF-A0AAD4QI61-F1
#
_entry.id   AF-A0AAD4QI61-F1
#
_cell.length_a   1.000
_cell.length_b   1.000
_cell.length_c   1.000
_cell.angle_alpha   90.00
_cell.angle_beta   90.00
_cell.angle_gamma   90.00
#
_symmetry.space_group_name_H-M   'P 1'
#
loop_
_entity.id
_entity.type
_entity.pdbx_description
1 polymer ?
#
loop_
_entity_poly.entity_id
_entity_poly.type
_entity_poly.pdbx_seq_one_letter_code
_entity_poly.pdbx_strand_id
1 'polypeptide(L)'
;MKFPKPMPFPFMGSATWRLLPRFFTSSTVSGPAPLSPRPPYFVPRNTRGSLPVYSDVRNGGTRYLISVRNVEGNIKASDPVSHNRSPLIFITTKGIG
;
A
#
# COMPACT_ATOMS: atom_id res chain seq x y z
N MET A 1 39.91 -58.90 -4.14
CA MET A 1 38.69 -58.09 -4.39
C MET A 1 38.77 -57.53 -5.81
N LYS A 2 37.78 -57.81 -6.66
CA LYS A 2 37.81 -57.54 -8.11
C LYS A 2 37.05 -56.25 -8.40
N PHE A 3 37.73 -55.22 -8.90
CA PHE A 3 37.11 -53.96 -9.29
C PHE A 3 36.22 -54.15 -10.54
N PRO A 4 35.02 -53.55 -10.60
CA PRO A 4 34.19 -53.61 -11.79
C PRO A 4 34.80 -52.78 -12.93
N LYS A 5 34.68 -53.28 -14.16
CA LYS A 5 35.13 -52.57 -15.37
C LYS A 5 34.23 -51.34 -15.61
N PRO A 6 34.77 -50.20 -16.08
CA PRO A 6 33.96 -49.02 -16.41
C PRO A 6 33.15 -49.29 -17.68
N MET A 7 31.86 -48.91 -17.67
CA MET A 7 31.01 -48.92 -18.86
C MET A 7 31.12 -47.58 -19.61
N PRO A 8 30.97 -47.57 -20.95
CA PRO A 8 30.96 -46.35 -21.73
C PRO A 8 29.64 -45.61 -21.53
N PHE A 9 29.73 -44.31 -21.23
CA PHE A 9 28.57 -43.43 -21.20
C PHE A 9 28.04 -43.23 -22.63
N PRO A 10 26.74 -43.40 -22.90
CA PRO A 10 26.18 -43.05 -24.20
C PRO A 10 26.23 -41.53 -24.42
N PHE A 11 26.78 -41.21 -25.57
CA PHE A 11 26.95 -39.91 -26.18
C PHE A 11 25.58 -39.32 -26.62
N MET A 12 25.40 -38.02 -26.36
CA MET A 12 24.57 -37.05 -27.09
C MET A 12 23.15 -37.47 -27.54
N GLY A 13 22.16 -37.06 -26.74
CA GLY A 13 20.85 -36.66 -27.24
C GLY A 13 20.77 -35.14 -27.31
N SER A 14 20.70 -34.58 -28.51
CA SER A 14 20.48 -33.15 -28.74
C SER A 14 19.06 -32.75 -28.34
N ALA A 15 18.89 -32.32 -27.09
CA ALA A 15 17.68 -31.65 -26.65
C ALA A 15 17.66 -30.23 -27.25
N THR A 16 17.04 -30.06 -28.41
CA THR A 16 16.72 -28.73 -28.94
C THR A 16 15.60 -28.12 -28.09
N TRP A 17 15.98 -27.44 -27.01
CA TRP A 17 15.11 -26.52 -26.30
C TRP A 17 14.78 -25.37 -27.25
N ARG A 18 13.66 -25.47 -27.98
CA ARG A 18 13.09 -24.31 -28.69
C ARG A 18 12.65 -23.31 -27.62
N LEU A 19 13.55 -22.39 -27.28
CA LEU A 19 13.23 -21.16 -26.58
C LEU A 19 12.32 -20.35 -27.50
N LEU A 20 11.01 -20.50 -27.32
CA LEU A 20 10.05 -19.54 -27.87
C LEU A 20 10.19 -18.25 -27.04
N PRO A 21 10.60 -17.11 -27.61
CA PRO A 21 10.53 -15.86 -26.90
C PRO A 21 9.05 -15.50 -26.73
N ARG A 22 8.54 -15.59 -25.50
CA ARG A 22 7.26 -14.98 -25.15
C ARG A 22 7.49 -13.47 -25.09
N PHE A 23 7.30 -12.79 -26.21
CA PHE A 23 7.13 -11.35 -26.21
C PHE A 23 5.72 -11.03 -25.68
N PHE A 24 5.62 -10.78 -24.37
CA PHE A 24 4.45 -10.10 -23.82
C PHE A 24 4.63 -8.59 -24.03
N THR A 25 4.22 -8.07 -25.18
CA THR A 25 4.03 -6.62 -25.33
C THR A 25 2.62 -6.26 -24.92
N SER A 26 2.40 -6.05 -23.62
CA SER A 26 1.19 -5.37 -23.14
C SER A 26 1.41 -3.85 -23.26
N SER A 27 1.13 -3.29 -24.43
CA SER A 27 0.98 -1.83 -24.56
C SER A 27 -0.38 -1.44 -23.97
N THR A 28 -0.45 -1.27 -22.65
CA THR A 28 -1.58 -0.58 -22.04
C THR A 28 -1.47 0.89 -22.48
N VAL A 29 -2.21 1.26 -23.51
CA VAL A 29 -2.48 2.67 -23.80
C VAL A 29 -3.21 3.20 -22.57
N SER A 30 -2.53 4.02 -21.76
CA SER A 30 -3.20 4.82 -20.74
C SER A 30 -4.07 5.83 -21.50
N GLY A 31 -5.31 5.44 -21.82
CA GLY A 31 -6.35 6.41 -22.12
C GLY A 31 -6.41 7.44 -20.98
N PRO A 32 -6.89 8.67 -21.22
CA PRO A 32 -6.97 9.69 -20.17
C PRO A 32 -7.67 9.05 -18.97
N ALA A 33 -6.89 8.83 -17.90
CA ALA A 33 -7.44 8.23 -16.70
C ALA A 33 -8.64 9.11 -16.33
N PRO A 34 -9.83 8.53 -16.09
CA PRO A 34 -10.94 9.33 -15.61
C PRO A 34 -10.42 10.12 -14.42
N LEU A 35 -10.51 11.44 -14.50
CA LEU A 35 -10.04 12.35 -13.46
C LEU A 35 -10.76 11.91 -12.19
N SER A 36 -10.08 11.12 -11.35
CA SER A 36 -10.65 10.68 -10.09
C SER A 36 -11.03 11.95 -9.35
N PRO A 37 -12.30 12.10 -8.95
CA PRO A 37 -12.72 13.26 -8.19
C PRO A 37 -11.73 13.44 -7.04
N ARG A 38 -11.11 14.61 -6.95
CA ARG A 38 -10.19 14.89 -5.84
C ARG A 38 -10.98 14.64 -4.56
N PRO A 39 -10.44 13.89 -3.59
CA PRO A 39 -11.15 13.67 -2.35
C PRO A 39 -11.45 15.04 -1.71
N PRO A 40 -12.59 15.19 -1.02
CA PRO A 40 -13.01 16.48 -0.43
C PRO A 40 -12.02 17.00 0.61
N TYR A 41 -11.18 16.10 1.14
CA TYR A 41 -10.08 16.40 2.02
C TYR A 41 -8.83 15.59 1.65
N PHE A 42 -7.68 16.10 2.04
CA PHE A 42 -6.39 15.46 1.87
C PHE A 42 -5.59 15.55 3.17
N VAL A 43 -4.95 14.44 3.55
CA VAL A 43 -4.09 14.38 4.74
C VAL A 43 -2.64 14.18 4.28
N PRO A 44 -1.82 15.24 4.22
CA PRO A 44 -0.42 15.13 3.91
C PRO A 44 0.32 14.39 5.04
N ARG A 45 1.38 13.68 4.65
CA ARG A 45 2.31 13.07 5.61
C ARG A 45 3.12 14.16 6.31
N ASN A 46 3.59 13.84 7.52
CA ASN A 46 4.51 14.72 8.23
C ASN A 46 5.90 14.74 7.55
N THR A 47 6.80 15.60 8.04
CA THR A 47 8.18 15.73 7.53
C THR A 47 9.00 14.43 7.64
N ARG A 48 8.56 13.49 8.48
CA ARG A 48 9.16 12.16 8.65
C ARG A 48 8.52 11.08 7.75
N GLY A 49 7.56 11.45 6.90
CA GLY A 49 6.88 10.55 5.99
C GLY A 49 5.80 9.66 6.64
N SER A 50 5.44 9.91 7.91
CA SER A 50 4.37 9.18 8.59
C SER A 50 3.03 9.89 8.50
N LEU A 51 1.93 9.15 8.67
CA LEU A 51 0.60 9.75 8.79
C LEU A 51 0.49 10.52 10.12
N PRO A 52 -0.09 11.74 10.12
CA PRO A 52 -0.20 12.58 11.30
C PRO A 52 -1.39 12.17 12.19
N VAL A 53 -1.45 10.89 12.59
CA VAL A 53 -2.48 10.32 13.47
C VAL A 53 -1.86 10.04 14.84
N TYR A 54 -2.45 10.58 15.90
CA TYR A 54 -1.94 10.46 17.26
C TYR A 54 -3.02 9.97 18.21
N SER A 55 -2.64 9.08 19.13
CA SER A 55 -3.46 8.67 20.26
C SER A 55 -3.07 9.46 21.51
N ASP A 56 -4.05 10.07 22.16
CA ASP A 56 -3.93 10.68 23.47
C ASP A 56 -4.69 9.81 24.48
N VAL A 57 -4.02 9.46 25.58
CA VAL A 57 -4.57 8.61 26.64
C VAL A 57 -4.79 9.48 27.87
N ARG A 58 -6.04 9.66 28.25
CA ARG A 58 -6.47 10.47 29.39
C ARG A 58 -7.10 9.62 30.49
N ASN A 59 -7.36 10.25 31.64
CA ASN A 59 -8.05 9.66 32.78
C ASN A 59 -7.40 8.34 33.25
N GLY A 60 -6.06 8.33 33.35
CA GLY A 60 -5.33 7.15 33.85
C GLY A 60 -5.44 5.90 32.97
N GLY A 61 -5.64 6.05 31.65
CA GLY A 61 -5.70 4.91 30.73
C GLY A 61 -7.10 4.52 30.27
N THR A 62 -8.14 5.18 30.80
CA THR A 62 -9.54 4.78 30.55
C THR A 62 -10.15 5.46 29.33
N ARG A 63 -9.63 6.61 28.91
CA ARG A 63 -10.11 7.33 27.72
C ARG A 63 -9.01 7.44 26.70
N TYR A 64 -9.24 6.87 25.53
CA TYR A 64 -8.42 7.05 24.34
C TYR A 64 -9.04 8.14 23.48
N LEU A 65 -8.23 9.00 22.90
CA LEU A 65 -8.65 10.07 22.00
C LEU A 65 -7.76 9.97 20.77
N ILE A 66 -8.37 9.87 19.59
CA ILE A 66 -7.61 9.83 18.34
C ILE A 66 -7.67 11.21 17.69
N SER A 67 -6.50 11.78 17.40
CA SER A 67 -6.39 13.05 16.71
C SER A 67 -5.74 12.88 15.35
N VAL A 68 -6.39 13.40 14.31
CA VAL A 68 -5.84 13.46 12.94
C VAL A 68 -5.48 14.91 12.65
N ARG A 69 -4.20 15.16 12.35
CA ARG A 69 -3.68 16.52 12.10
C ARG A 69 -3.41 16.79 10.63
N ASN A 70 -3.15 18.05 10.35
CA ASN A 70 -2.73 18.57 9.04
C ASN A 70 -3.75 18.34 7.93
N VAL A 71 -5.03 18.18 8.24
CA VAL A 71 -6.01 17.90 7.19
C VAL A 71 -6.30 19.17 6.39
N GLU A 72 -6.20 19.05 5.07
CA GLU A 72 -6.50 20.06 4.07
C GLU A 72 -7.86 19.76 3.42
N GLY A 73 -8.58 20.79 3.00
CA GLY A 73 -9.90 20.65 2.39
C GLY A 73 -11.07 20.80 3.38
N ASN A 74 -12.29 20.55 2.90
CA ASN A 74 -13.49 20.75 3.69
C ASN A 74 -13.86 19.44 4.38
N ILE A 75 -13.77 19.43 5.70
CA ILE A 75 -14.27 18.34 6.54
C ILE A 75 -15.40 18.93 7.34
N LYS A 76 -16.61 18.46 7.13
CA LYS A 76 -17.70 18.83 8.01
C LYS A 76 -17.52 18.02 9.29
N ALA A 77 -17.64 18.67 10.44
CA ALA A 77 -17.60 17.98 11.74
C ALA A 77 -18.68 16.88 11.87
N SER A 78 -19.71 16.92 11.02
CA SER A 78 -20.76 15.92 10.91
C SER A 78 -20.45 14.77 9.95
N ASP A 79 -19.35 14.82 9.19
CA ASP A 79 -18.99 13.76 8.25
C ASP A 79 -18.66 12.50 9.07
N PRO A 80 -19.48 11.45 8.98
CA PRO A 80 -19.37 10.33 9.89
C PRO A 80 -18.18 9.49 9.47
N VAL A 81 -17.06 9.64 10.16
CA VAL A 81 -16.14 8.51 10.30
C VAL A 81 -16.89 7.52 11.20
N SER A 82 -17.68 6.64 10.57
CA SER A 82 -18.49 5.62 11.24
C SER A 82 -17.55 4.68 11.98
N HIS A 83 -17.65 4.67 13.31
CA HIS A 83 -16.90 3.73 14.14
C HIS A 83 -17.87 2.75 14.82
N ASN A 84 -17.71 1.45 14.55
CA ASN A 84 -18.49 0.38 15.16
C ASN A 84 -18.13 0.20 16.66
N ARG A 85 -16.90 0.54 17.07
CA ARG A 85 -16.45 0.42 18.47
C ARG A 85 -15.28 1.38 18.72
N SER A 86 -15.47 2.69 18.84
CA SER A 86 -14.29 3.56 18.97
C SER A 86 -14.49 4.88 19.73
N PRO A 87 -13.39 5.42 20.28
CA PRO A 87 -13.35 6.61 21.10
C PRO A 87 -13.62 7.88 20.28
N LEU A 88 -13.86 9.00 20.99
CA LEU A 88 -14.01 10.33 20.39
C LEU A 88 -12.79 10.68 19.52
N ILE A 89 -13.04 10.92 18.24
CA ILE A 89 -12.03 11.37 17.27
C ILE A 89 -12.12 12.88 17.10
N PHE A 90 -10.99 13.55 17.22
CA PHE A 90 -10.86 14.98 17.00
C PHE A 90 -10.08 15.23 15.72
N ILE A 91 -10.69 15.93 14.76
CA ILE A 91 -10.02 16.31 13.52
C ILE A 91 -9.67 17.80 13.61
N THR A 92 -8.39 18.13 13.41
CA THR A 92 -7.95 19.52 13.32
C THR A 92 -7.68 19.87 11.86
N THR A 93 -8.55 20.72 11.31
CA THR A 93 -8.38 21.29 9.98
C THR A 93 -7.44 22.48 10.06
N LYS A 94 -6.53 22.61 9.09
CA LYS A 94 -5.79 23.85 8.93
C LYS A 94 -6.78 24.91 8.45
N GLY A 95 -7.11 25.88 9.31
CA GLY A 95 -8.01 26.98 8.96
C GLY A 95 -7.50 27.68 7.71
N ILE A 96 -8.35 27.76 6.70
CA ILE A 96 -8.09 28.59 5.52
C ILE A 96 -8.33 30.02 5.99
N GLY A 97 -7.24 30.75 6.23
CA GLY A 97 -7.28 32.18 6.54
C GLY A 97 -7.67 33.01 5.32
#